data_AF-A0A6J4MFB4-F1
#
_entry.id   AF-A0A6J4MFB4-F1
#
_cell.length_a   1.000
_cell.length_b   1.000
_cell.length_c   1.000
_cell.angle_alpha   90.00
_cell.angle_beta   90.00
_cell.angle_gamma   90.00
#
_symmetry.space_group_name_H-M   'P 1'
#
loop_
_entity.id
_entity.type
_entity.pdbx_description
1 polymer ?
#
loop_
_entity_poly.entity_id
_entity_poly.type
_entity_poly.pdbx_seq_one_letter_code
_entity_poly.pdbx_strand_id
1 'polypeptide(L)' 'SPNALVVETGIPQSVRGELSALGHNVRVDEIGLGNAHGLTIEYDSVGRPSRFTGGSDPRGVGAAAGY' A
#
# COMPACT_ATOMS: atom_id res chain seq x y z
N SER A 1 -1.42 23.53 -5.75
CA SER A 1 0.05 23.56 -5.63
C SER A 1 0.54 22.12 -5.57
N PRO A 2 1.31 21.65 -6.56
CA PRO A 2 1.69 20.23 -6.70
C PRO A 2 2.86 19.80 -5.80
N ASN A 3 3.50 20.73 -5.07
CA ASN A 3 4.57 20.41 -4.13
C ASN A 3 3.96 19.90 -2.81
N ALA A 4 3.49 18.66 -2.79
CA ALA A 4 3.01 18.00 -1.58
C ALA A 4 3.46 16.54 -1.55
N LEU A 5 3.91 16.08 -0.38
CA LEU A 5 4.14 14.67 -0.10
C LEU A 5 2.92 14.17 0.69
N VAL A 6 2.01 13.50 -0.01
CA VAL A 6 0.79 12.98 0.60
C VAL A 6 1.09 11.63 1.26
N VAL A 7 0.65 11.47 2.50
CA VAL A 7 0.87 10.27 3.32
C VAL A 7 -0.45 9.80 3.91
N GLU A 8 -0.57 8.50 4.17
CA GLU A 8 -1.74 7.95 4.87
C GLU A 8 -1.60 8.06 6.39
N THR A 9 -2.73 7.98 7.09
CA THR A 9 -2.82 8.04 8.56
C THR A 9 -2.02 6.95 9.26
N GLY A 10 -1.84 5.79 8.62
CA GLY A 10 -1.04 4.68 9.13
C GLY A 10 0.47 4.95 9.17
N ILE A 11 0.97 5.97 8.47
CA ILE A 11 2.39 6.33 8.54
C ILE A 11 2.70 6.98 9.91
N PRO A 12 3.70 6.46 10.66
CA PRO A 12 4.01 6.96 12.00
C PRO A 12 4.25 8.48 12.03
N GLN A 13 3.81 9.13 13.11
CA GLN A 13 4.01 10.57 13.27
C GLN A 13 5.49 10.95 13.28
N SER A 14 6.37 10.12 13.83
CA SER A 14 7.83 10.34 13.79
C SER A 14 8.34 10.46 12.36
N VAL A 15 7.97 9.53 11.48
CA VAL A 15 8.33 9.55 10.06
C VAL A 15 7.80 10.81 9.36
N ARG A 16 6.53 11.17 9.60
CA ARG A 16 5.93 12.39 9.04
C ARG A 16 6.65 13.66 9.53
N GLY A 17 7.05 13.68 10.79
CA GLY A 17 7.81 14.76 11.43
C GLY A 17 9.20 14.91 10.82
N GLU A 18 9.93 13.81 10.65
CA GLU A 18 11.26 13.81 10.02
C GLU A 18 11.20 14.28 8.56
N LEU A 19 10.21 13.83 7.79
CA LEU A 19 10.00 14.32 6.42
C LEU A 19 9.71 15.82 6.38
N SER A 20 8.93 16.33 7.33
CA SER A 20 8.66 17.76 7.46
C SER A 20 9.91 18.54 7.85
N ALA A 21 10.75 17.98 8.73
CA ALA A 21 12.02 18.58 9.15
C ALA A 21 13.05 18.67 8.00
N LEU A 22 12.96 17.76 7.01
CA LEU A 22 13.72 17.82 5.77
C LEU A 22 13.16 18.86 4.76
N GLY A 23 12.06 19.55 5.10
CA GLY A 23 11.46 20.60 4.28
C GLY A 23 10.35 20.14 3.34
N HIS A 24 9.87 18.90 3.46
CA HIS A 24 8.74 18.43 2.67
C HIS A 24 7.41 19.03 3.16
N ASN A 25 6.55 19.43 2.23
CA ASN A 25 5.15 19.78 2.52
C ASN A 25 4.33 18.50 2.69
N VAL A 26 4.42 17.89 3.87
CA VAL A 26 3.71 16.64 4.19
C VAL A 26 2.23 16.92 4.43
N ARG A 27 1.36 16.15 3.79
CA ARG A 27 -0.10 16.24 3.95
C ARG A 27 -0.68 14.87 4.23
N VAL A 28 -1.50 14.77 5.26
CA VAL A 28 -2.17 13.52 5.59
C VAL A 28 -3.44 13.42 4.77
N ASP A 29 -3.62 12.29 4.08
CA ASP A 29 -4.89 11.89 3.50
C ASP A 29 -5.61 10.96 4.50
N GLU A 30 -6.77 11.40 4.97
CA GLU A 30 -7.58 10.66 5.94
C GLU A 30 -8.47 9.60 5.30
N ILE A 31 -8.68 9.68 3.98
CA ILE A 31 -9.48 8.72 3.21
C ILE A 31 -8.59 7.55 2.76
N GLY A 32 -7.34 7.84 2.38
CA GLY A 32 -6.35 6.87 1.95
C GLY A 32 -5.99 6.98 0.47
N LEU A 33 -4.86 6.39 0.11
CA LEU A 33 -4.23 6.51 -1.20
C LEU A 33 -4.33 5.21 -2.00
N GLY A 34 -5.13 5.23 -3.06
CA GLY A 34 -5.25 4.11 -3.99
C GLY A 34 -6.34 3.11 -3.59
N ASN A 35 -6.23 1.89 -4.12
CA ASN A 35 -7.15 0.75 -3.90
C ASN A 35 -6.50 -0.50 -4.54
N ALA A 36 -5.36 -0.92 -4.00
CA ALA A 36 -4.48 -1.89 -4.64
C ALA A 36 -5.07 -3.30 -4.67
N HIS A 37 -4.83 -4.03 -5.75
CA HIS A 37 -5.22 -5.44 -5.85
C HIS A 37 -4.02 -6.22 -6.34
N GLY A 38 -3.65 -7.28 -5.61
CA GLY A 38 -2.42 -8.02 -5.83
C GLY A 38 -2.62 -9.52 -5.82
N LEU A 39 -1.80 -10.21 -6.60
CA LEU A 39 -1.69 -11.67 -6.60
C LEU A 39 -0.22 -12.04 -6.50
N THR A 40 0.12 -12.79 -5.45
CA THR A 40 1.43 -13.43 -5.32
C THR A 40 1.31 -14.87 -5.80
N ILE A 41 2.26 -15.29 -6.65
CA ILE A 41 2.38 -16.67 -7.10
C ILE A 41 3.70 -17.21 -6.56
N GLU A 42 3.61 -18.26 -5.74
CA GLU A 42 4.78 -19.01 -5.28
C GLU A 42 5.05 -20.14 -6.27
N TYR A 43 6.32 -20.34 -6.62
CA TYR A 43 6.76 -21.36 -7.56
C TYR A 43 7.64 -22.39 -6.84
N ASP A 44 7.49 -23.66 -7.22
CA ASP A 44 8.31 -24.74 -6.70
C ASP A 44 9.73 -24.75 -7.32
N SER A 45 10.55 -25.70 -6.88
CA SER A 45 11.94 -25.85 -7.34
C SER A 45 12.10 -26.15 -8.84
N VAL A 46 11.04 -26.56 -9.54
CA VAL A 46 11.05 -26.81 -10.99
C VAL A 46 10.35 -25.69 -11.77
N GLY A 47 10.02 -24.58 -11.11
CA GLY A 47 9.44 -23.38 -11.71
C GLY A 47 7.94 -23.48 -11.99
N ARG A 48 7.22 -24.38 -11.32
CA ARG A 48 5.75 -24.51 -11.46
C ARG A 48 5.04 -23.76 -10.33
N PRO A 49 3.90 -23.07 -10.61
CA PRO A 49 3.08 -22.49 -9.56
C PRO A 49 2.65 -23.55 -8.54
N SER A 50 2.96 -23.31 -7.26
CA SER A 50 2.60 -24.20 -6.15
C SER A 50 1.57 -23.58 -5.21
N ARG A 51 1.48 -22.25 -5.16
CA ARG A 51 0.51 -21.54 -4.32
C ARG A 51 0.19 -20.16 -4.86
N PHE A 52 -1.04 -19.72 -4.61
CA PHE A 52 -1.55 -18.39 -4.94
C PHE A 52 -2.01 -17.69 -3.67
N THR A 53 -1.57 -16.45 -3.48
CA THR A 53 -2.04 -15.58 -2.38
C THR A 53 -2.54 -14.28 -2.97
N GLY A 54 -3.86 -14.07 -2.95
CA GLY A 54 -4.49 -12.83 -3.38
C GLY A 54 -4.67 -11.86 -2.22
N GLY A 55 -4.57 -10.57 -2.51
CA GLY A 55 -4.87 -9.48 -1.57
C GLY A 55 -5.76 -8.44 -2.23
N SER A 56 -6.92 -8.19 -1.63
CA SER A 56 -7.77 -7.04 -1.93
C SER A 56 -7.57 -5.99 -0.84
N ASP A 57 -7.38 -4.76 -1.26
CA ASP A 57 -7.15 -3.64 -0.36
C ASP A 57 -8.40 -3.31 0.46
N PRO A 58 -8.27 -3.21 1.80
CA PRO A 58 -9.41 -2.94 2.69
C PRO A 58 -10.02 -1.55 2.52
N ARG A 59 -9.36 -0.63 1.80
CA ARG A 59 -9.92 0.68 1.44
C ARG A 59 -11.07 0.56 0.43
N GLY A 60 -11.11 -0.54 -0.33
CA GLY A 60 -12.17 -0.83 -1.29
C GLY A 60 -13.21 -1.84 -0.76
N VAL A 61 -14.08 -2.29 -1.67
CA VAL A 61 -15.09 -3.35 -1.41
C VAL A 61 -14.74 -4.66 -2.12
N GLY A 62 -13.48 -4.80 -2.57
CA GLY A 62 -13.01 -5.94 -3.36
C GLY A 62 -12.81 -7.20 -2.52
N ALA A 63 -12.73 -8.36 -3.20
CA ALA A 63 -12.42 -9.64 -2.58
C ALA A 63 -11.38 -10.41 -3.39
N ALA A 64 -10.45 -11.06 -2.69
CA ALA A 64 -9.55 -12.05 -3.25
C ALA A 64 -10.18 -13.43 -3.06
N ALA A 65 -10.57 -14.09 -4.15
CA ALA A 65 -11.23 -15.40 -4.14
C ALA A 65 -10.43 -16.43 -4.96
N GLY A 66 -10.51 -17.69 -4.54
CA GLY A 66 -9.87 -18.84 -5.21
C GLY A 66 -10.82 -20.05 -5.24
N TYR A 67 -10.33 -21.17 -5.78
CA TYR A 67 -11.06 -22.44 -5.88
C TYR A 67 -10.19 -23.61 -5.42
#